data_AF-A0A6L7CMA3-F1
#
_entry.id   AF-A0A6L7CMA3-F1
#
_cell.length_a   1.000
_cell.length_b   1.000
_cell.length_c   1.000
_cell.angle_alpha   90.00
_cell.angle_beta   90.00
_cell.angle_gamma   90.00
#
_symmetry.space_group_name_H-M   'P 1'
#
loop_
_entity.id
_entity.type
_entity.pdbx_description
1 polymer ?
#
loop_
_entity_poly.entity_id
_entity_poly.type
_entity_poly.pdbx_seq_one_letter_code
_entity_poly.pdbx_strand_id
1 'polypeptide(L)'
;RANLYQRFIETLESATTCPPGLPSRVFICGISALPPVYLQALQALGKHIEIHLLFTNPCRYYWGDIKDPAYLAKLLTRQRRHSFEDRELPLFRDSENAGQLFNSDGEQDVGNPLLASWGKLGRDYIYLLSDLDSSQELDAFVDVMPDNLLHNIQSDILELENRAVAGVNIEEFSRSDNKRPLDPLDS
;
A
#
# COMPACT_ATOMS: atom_id res chain seq x y z
N ARG A 1 5.29 -24.57 -18.05
CA ARG A 1 4.42 -23.94 -17.02
C ARG A 1 3.83 -22.60 -17.48
N ALA A 2 4.62 -21.67 -18.05
CA ALA A 2 4.12 -20.39 -18.56
C ALA A 2 2.92 -20.51 -19.53
N ASN A 3 2.94 -21.48 -20.44
CA ASN A 3 1.85 -21.72 -21.40
C ASN A 3 0.51 -22.10 -20.74
N LEU A 4 0.53 -22.72 -19.55
CA LEU A 4 -0.71 -23.07 -18.84
C LEU A 4 -1.40 -21.84 -18.24
N TYR A 5 -0.65 -20.93 -17.61
CA TYR A 5 -1.19 -19.70 -17.03
C TYR A 5 -1.74 -18.77 -18.11
N GLN A 6 -1.01 -18.65 -19.22
CA GLN A 6 -1.44 -17.84 -20.35
C GLN A 6 -2.76 -18.36 -20.91
N ARG A 7 -2.86 -19.67 -21.17
CA ARG A 7 -4.10 -20.29 -21.64
C ARG A 7 -5.24 -20.16 -20.64
N PHE A 8 -4.95 -20.26 -19.33
CA PHE A 8 -5.95 -20.06 -18.27
C PHE A 8 -6.52 -18.64 -18.29
N ILE A 9 -5.64 -17.62 -18.34
CA ILE A 9 -6.03 -16.21 -18.44
C ILE A 9 -6.84 -15.98 -19.71
N GLU A 10 -6.33 -16.37 -20.88
CA GLU A 10 -7.03 -16.17 -22.17
C GLU A 10 -8.41 -16.83 -22.21
N THR A 11 -8.53 -18.03 -21.64
CA THR A 11 -9.82 -18.74 -21.57
C THR A 11 -10.82 -17.98 -20.69
N LEU A 12 -10.38 -17.46 -19.54
CA LEU A 12 -11.24 -16.68 -18.65
C LEU A 12 -11.58 -15.31 -19.23
N GLU A 13 -10.63 -14.65 -19.90
CA GLU A 13 -10.88 -13.33 -20.46
C GLU A 13 -11.81 -13.35 -21.68
N SER A 14 -11.77 -14.43 -22.46
CA SER A 14 -12.65 -14.62 -23.63
C SER A 14 -14.02 -15.21 -23.28
N ALA A 15 -14.16 -15.85 -22.12
CA ALA A 15 -15.42 -16.40 -21.68
C ALA A 15 -16.43 -15.29 -21.34
N THR A 16 -17.59 -15.33 -21.97
CA THR A 16 -18.71 -14.41 -21.69
C THR A 16 -19.60 -14.88 -20.54
N THR A 17 -19.46 -16.14 -20.13
CA THR A 17 -20.23 -16.75 -19.03
C THR A 17 -19.27 -17.43 -18.07
N CYS A 18 -19.65 -17.48 -16.78
CA CYS A 18 -18.84 -18.09 -15.73
C CYS A 18 -18.61 -19.59 -16.03
N PRO A 19 -17.35 -20.04 -16.16
CA PRO A 19 -17.04 -21.44 -16.39
C PRO A 19 -17.58 -22.35 -15.27
N PRO A 20 -18.09 -23.55 -15.61
CA PRO A 20 -18.62 -24.47 -14.61
C PRO A 20 -17.52 -24.98 -13.68
N GLY A 21 -17.86 -25.18 -12.41
CA GLY A 21 -16.96 -25.76 -11.40
C GLY A 21 -16.10 -24.75 -10.65
N LEU A 22 -16.20 -23.46 -10.95
CA LEU A 22 -15.59 -22.40 -10.14
C LEU A 22 -16.40 -22.16 -8.85
N PRO A 23 -15.74 -21.85 -7.72
CA PRO A 23 -16.45 -21.46 -6.51
C PRO A 23 -17.11 -20.09 -6.69
N SER A 24 -18.14 -19.78 -5.90
CA SER A 24 -18.77 -18.46 -5.98
C SER A 24 -17.86 -17.33 -5.49
N ARG A 25 -16.95 -17.63 -4.55
CA ARG A 25 -16.04 -16.66 -3.92
C ARG A 25 -14.74 -17.27 -3.44
N VAL A 26 -13.67 -16.47 -3.40
CA VAL A 26 -12.35 -16.82 -2.86
C VAL A 26 -11.85 -15.72 -1.92
N PHE A 27 -11.28 -16.13 -0.79
CA PHE A 27 -10.59 -15.24 0.14
C PHE A 27 -9.09 -15.53 0.13
N ILE A 28 -8.29 -14.47 0.09
CA ILE A 28 -6.83 -14.53 0.21
C ILE A 28 -6.45 -13.68 1.40
N CYS A 29 -6.01 -14.32 2.49
CA CYS A 29 -5.73 -13.66 3.76
C CYS A 29 -4.29 -13.92 4.21
N GLY A 30 -3.63 -12.90 4.78
CA GLY A 30 -2.32 -13.05 5.41
C GLY A 30 -1.18 -13.38 4.44
N ILE A 31 -1.36 -13.12 3.15
CA ILE A 31 -0.32 -13.26 2.14
C ILE A 31 0.30 -11.87 1.91
N SER A 32 1.59 -11.74 2.22
CA SER A 32 2.32 -10.47 2.15
C SER A 32 2.85 -10.14 0.75
N ALA A 33 2.87 -11.11 -0.17
CA ALA A 33 3.20 -10.90 -1.58
C ALA A 33 2.73 -12.07 -2.45
N LEU A 34 2.30 -11.77 -3.67
CA LEU A 34 2.03 -12.75 -4.72
C LEU A 34 2.86 -12.45 -5.97
N PRO A 35 3.32 -13.48 -6.71
CA PRO A 35 3.95 -13.27 -8.00
C PRO A 35 3.02 -12.53 -8.99
N PRO A 36 3.53 -11.68 -9.89
CA PRO A 36 2.71 -10.93 -10.85
C PRO A 36 1.76 -11.80 -11.68
N VAL A 37 2.24 -12.97 -12.15
CA VAL A 37 1.44 -13.92 -12.92
C VAL A 37 0.24 -14.47 -12.14
N TYR A 38 0.31 -14.54 -10.80
CA TYR A 38 -0.81 -14.97 -9.97
C TYR A 38 -1.83 -13.85 -9.82
N LEU A 39 -1.39 -12.60 -9.69
CA LEU A 39 -2.29 -11.46 -9.66
C LEU A 39 -3.06 -11.31 -10.99
N GLN A 40 -2.40 -11.51 -12.13
CA GLN A 40 -3.06 -11.52 -13.44
C GLN A 40 -4.08 -12.65 -13.56
N ALA A 41 -3.74 -13.86 -13.09
CA ALA A 41 -4.66 -14.98 -13.07
C ALA A 41 -5.87 -14.73 -12.15
N LEU A 42 -5.65 -14.11 -10.99
CA LEU A 42 -6.72 -13.70 -10.08
C LEU A 42 -7.58 -12.60 -10.71
N GLN A 43 -6.99 -11.61 -11.39
CA GLN A 43 -7.74 -10.57 -12.09
C GLN A 43 -8.66 -11.16 -13.17
N ALA A 44 -8.16 -12.10 -13.98
CA ALA A 44 -8.97 -12.79 -14.98
C ALA A 44 -10.10 -13.62 -14.33
N LEU A 45 -9.81 -14.27 -13.21
CA LEU A 45 -10.79 -15.04 -12.45
C LEU A 45 -11.85 -14.13 -11.79
N GLY A 46 -11.46 -12.95 -11.33
CA GLY A 46 -12.33 -11.94 -10.71
C GLY A 46 -13.41 -11.37 -11.65
N LYS A 47 -13.28 -11.61 -12.97
CA LYS A 47 -14.35 -11.33 -13.94
C LYS A 47 -15.57 -12.26 -13.77
N HIS A 48 -15.38 -13.42 -13.14
CA HIS A 48 -16.37 -14.51 -13.09
C HIS A 48 -16.82 -14.87 -11.67
N ILE A 49 -15.98 -14.60 -10.67
CA ILE A 49 -16.23 -14.94 -9.26
C ILE A 49 -15.80 -13.79 -8.35
N GLU A 50 -16.30 -13.77 -7.12
CA GLU A 50 -15.86 -12.79 -6.13
C GLU A 50 -14.49 -13.15 -5.56
N ILE A 51 -13.51 -12.25 -5.68
CA ILE A 51 -12.19 -12.44 -5.08
C ILE A 51 -11.98 -11.34 -4.05
N HIS A 52 -11.82 -11.75 -2.79
CA HIS A 52 -11.51 -10.87 -1.68
C HIS A 52 -10.03 -11.05 -1.30
N LEU A 53 -9.21 -10.07 -1.65
CA LEU A 53 -7.80 -10.02 -1.28
C LEU A 53 -7.63 -9.14 -0.05
N LEU A 54 -7.36 -9.77 1.10
CA LEU A 54 -7.18 -9.10 2.39
C LEU A 54 -5.69 -8.88 2.62
N PHE A 55 -5.21 -7.72 2.14
CA PHE A 55 -3.84 -7.30 2.30
C PHE A 55 -3.65 -6.49 3.60
N THR A 56 -2.80 -6.99 4.50
CA THR A 56 -2.43 -6.30 5.74
C THR A 56 -1.32 -5.30 5.47
N ASN A 57 -1.69 -4.12 4.99
CA ASN A 57 -0.76 -3.02 4.70
C ASN A 57 -0.38 -2.30 6.01
N PRO A 58 0.92 -2.05 6.30
CA PRO A 58 1.32 -1.29 7.48
C PRO A 58 1.09 0.23 7.39
N CYS A 59 0.88 0.77 6.19
CA CYS A 59 0.72 2.21 5.95
C CYS A 59 -0.54 2.47 5.12
N ARG A 60 -1.31 3.51 5.50
CA ARG A 60 -2.56 3.84 4.79
C ARG A 60 -2.36 4.57 3.48
N TYR A 61 -1.18 5.13 3.24
CA TYR A 61 -0.85 5.84 2.02
C TYR A 61 -0.09 4.95 1.05
N TYR A 62 0.07 5.40 -0.19
CA TYR A 62 0.94 4.74 -1.13
C TYR A 62 2.41 5.06 -0.85
N TRP A 63 3.21 4.00 -0.80
CA TRP A 63 4.64 4.03 -0.50
C TRP A 63 5.45 3.15 -1.47
N GLY A 64 4.91 2.92 -2.68
CA GLY A 64 5.52 2.15 -3.78
C GLY A 64 6.41 3.00 -4.69
N ASP A 65 7.34 2.38 -5.40
CA ASP A 65 8.15 3.10 -6.39
C ASP A 65 7.36 3.31 -7.70
N ILE A 66 7.47 4.48 -8.32
CA ILE A 66 6.81 4.83 -9.58
C ILE A 66 7.81 5.47 -10.53
N LYS A 67 8.02 4.81 -11.68
CA LYS A 67 8.90 5.31 -12.74
C LYS A 67 8.17 6.12 -13.81
N ASP A 68 6.94 5.75 -14.13
CA ASP A 68 6.20 6.35 -15.25
C ASP A 68 5.36 7.55 -14.76
N PRO A 69 5.63 8.79 -15.24
CA PRO A 69 4.83 9.96 -14.89
C PRO A 69 3.35 9.84 -15.25
N ALA A 70 3.02 9.13 -16.33
CA ALA A 70 1.63 8.88 -16.72
C ALA A 70 0.94 7.95 -15.72
N TYR A 71 1.66 6.94 -15.23
CA TYR A 71 1.18 6.06 -14.16
C TYR A 71 0.98 6.82 -12.85
N LEU A 72 1.90 7.71 -12.47
CA LEU A 72 1.72 8.58 -11.31
C LEU A 72 0.44 9.43 -11.45
N ALA A 73 0.22 10.06 -12.61
CA ALA A 73 -0.98 10.86 -12.86
C ALA A 73 -2.27 10.02 -12.72
N LYS A 74 -2.24 8.76 -13.18
CA LYS A 74 -3.34 7.80 -12.98
C LYS A 74 -3.57 7.50 -11.49
N LEU A 75 -2.51 7.33 -10.70
CA LEU A 75 -2.63 7.06 -9.26
C LEU A 75 -3.07 8.27 -8.45
N LEU A 76 -2.72 9.49 -8.86
CA LEU A 76 -3.13 10.72 -8.18
C LEU A 76 -4.64 10.99 -8.25
N THR A 77 -5.30 10.49 -9.30
CA THR A 77 -6.76 10.60 -9.43
C THR A 77 -7.50 9.47 -8.71
N ARG A 78 -6.79 8.46 -8.20
CA ARG A 78 -7.42 7.35 -7.50
C ARG A 78 -7.93 7.77 -6.13
N GLN A 79 -9.17 7.38 -5.88
CA GLN A 79 -9.85 7.49 -4.61
C GLN A 79 -10.16 6.09 -4.11
N ARG A 80 -9.97 5.86 -2.82
CA ARG A 80 -10.33 4.63 -2.13
C ARG A 80 -11.54 4.90 -1.27
N ARG A 81 -12.47 3.95 -1.22
CA ARG A 81 -13.66 4.08 -0.37
C ARG A 81 -13.33 3.55 1.01
N HIS A 82 -13.67 4.33 2.04
CA HIS A 82 -13.55 3.86 3.41
C HIS A 82 -14.58 2.76 3.71
N SER A 83 -14.17 1.71 4.41
CA SER A 83 -15.00 0.51 4.62
C SER A 83 -16.19 0.77 5.55
N PHE A 84 -16.08 1.75 6.45
CA PHE A 84 -17.08 2.02 7.50
C PHE A 84 -17.79 3.38 7.34
N GLU A 85 -17.27 4.25 6.48
CA GLU A 85 -17.78 5.60 6.29
C GLU A 85 -17.97 5.86 4.79
N ASP A 86 -18.98 6.66 4.44
CA ASP A 86 -19.20 7.03 3.05
C ASP A 86 -18.31 8.23 2.65
N ARG A 87 -16.99 8.00 2.72
CA ARG A 87 -15.96 8.95 2.32
C ARG A 87 -14.98 8.33 1.35
N GLU A 88 -14.48 9.17 0.46
CA GLU A 88 -13.37 8.87 -0.43
C GLU A 88 -12.08 9.45 0.14
N LEU A 89 -11.02 8.66 0.08
CA LEU A 89 -9.70 9.02 0.58
C LEU A 89 -8.67 8.99 -0.56
N PRO A 90 -7.78 10.00 -0.63
CA PRO A 90 -6.70 9.97 -1.60
C PRO A 90 -5.75 8.81 -1.32
N LEU A 91 -5.07 8.36 -2.37
CA LEU A 91 -4.06 7.31 -2.26
C LEU A 91 -2.76 7.83 -1.64
N PHE A 92 -2.39 9.08 -1.91
CA PHE A 92 -1.21 9.73 -1.36
C PHE A 92 -1.57 10.61 -0.17
N ARG A 93 -0.61 10.77 0.75
CA ARG A 93 -0.76 11.64 1.92
C ARG A 93 -0.85 13.11 1.54
N ASP A 94 0.06 13.53 0.67
CA ASP A 94 0.10 14.85 0.07
C ASP A 94 0.03 14.69 -1.45
N SER A 95 -1.19 14.75 -1.99
CA SER A 95 -1.43 14.59 -3.42
C SER A 95 -0.90 15.77 -4.24
N GLU A 96 -0.78 16.97 -3.65
CA GLU A 96 -0.31 18.15 -4.37
C GLU A 96 1.20 18.09 -4.62
N ASN A 97 1.96 17.59 -3.64
CA ASN A 97 3.42 17.47 -3.73
C ASN A 97 3.91 16.06 -4.08
N ALA A 98 3.01 15.10 -4.34
CA ALA A 98 3.37 13.71 -4.61
C ALA A 98 4.40 13.54 -5.74
N GLY A 99 4.37 14.38 -6.77
CA GLY A 99 5.36 14.34 -7.86
C GLY A 99 6.80 14.64 -7.43
N GLN A 100 6.99 15.34 -6.31
CA GLN A 100 8.31 15.65 -5.75
C GLN A 100 8.85 14.51 -4.87
N LEU A 101 8.02 13.52 -4.54
CA LEU A 101 8.40 12.38 -3.71
C LEU A 101 9.28 11.38 -4.46
N PHE A 102 9.36 11.45 -5.79
CA PHE A 102 10.06 10.46 -6.61
C PHE A 102 11.37 11.01 -7.16
N ASN A 103 12.45 10.24 -7.03
CA ASN A 103 13.72 10.59 -7.67
C ASN A 103 13.71 10.27 -9.18
N SER A 104 14.82 10.56 -9.88
CA SER A 104 14.93 10.29 -11.33
C SER A 104 14.80 8.81 -11.71
N ASP A 105 15.09 7.91 -10.77
CA ASP A 105 14.95 6.46 -10.94
C ASP A 105 13.55 5.96 -10.55
N GLY A 106 12.64 6.86 -10.15
CA GLY A 106 11.27 6.56 -9.75
C GLY A 106 11.15 5.96 -8.35
N GLU A 107 12.20 6.02 -7.53
CA GLU A 107 12.13 5.59 -6.14
C GLU A 107 11.44 6.66 -5.30
N GLN A 108 10.48 6.24 -4.47
CA GLN A 108 9.77 7.14 -3.59
C GLN A 108 10.59 7.43 -2.32
N ASP A 109 10.64 8.69 -1.92
CA ASP A 109 10.93 9.09 -0.55
C ASP A 109 9.74 8.70 0.34
N VAL A 110 9.86 7.53 0.95
CA VAL A 110 8.85 6.92 1.82
C VAL A 110 8.66 7.72 3.12
N GLY A 111 9.53 8.69 3.45
CA GLY A 111 9.43 9.48 4.67
C GLY A 111 9.80 8.69 5.93
N ASN A 112 9.03 7.67 6.30
CA ASN A 112 9.29 6.85 7.49
C ASN A 112 10.51 5.91 7.28
N PRO A 113 11.57 6.01 8.12
CA PRO A 113 12.82 5.27 7.89
C PRO A 113 12.71 3.75 8.14
N LEU A 114 11.80 3.32 9.02
CA LEU A 114 11.58 1.89 9.30
C LEU A 114 10.88 1.23 8.11
N LEU A 115 9.83 1.88 7.59
CA LEU A 115 9.12 1.40 6.42
C LEU A 115 10.03 1.43 5.18
N ALA A 116 10.86 2.47 5.02
CA ALA A 116 11.81 2.57 3.93
C ALA A 116 12.81 1.40 3.93
N SER A 117 13.31 0.99 5.10
CA SER A 117 14.35 -0.03 5.23
C SER A 117 13.83 -1.47 5.25
N TRP A 118 12.66 -1.73 5.85
CA TRP A 118 12.12 -3.09 6.00
C TRP A 118 10.99 -3.41 5.03
N GLY A 119 10.41 -2.39 4.40
CA GLY A 119 9.19 -2.52 3.60
C GLY A 119 9.40 -3.03 2.17
N LYS A 120 10.64 -3.32 1.72
CA LYS A 120 10.93 -3.61 0.31
C LYS A 120 9.97 -4.62 -0.36
N LEU A 121 9.66 -5.73 0.30
CA LEU A 121 8.72 -6.73 -0.22
C LEU A 121 7.29 -6.16 -0.38
N GLY A 122 6.83 -5.40 0.61
CA GLY A 122 5.50 -4.78 0.58
C GLY A 122 5.41 -3.64 -0.45
N ARG A 123 6.52 -2.93 -0.66
CA ARG A 123 6.66 -1.88 -1.68
C ARG A 123 6.37 -2.43 -3.07
N ASP A 124 7.07 -3.52 -3.43
CA ASP A 124 6.88 -4.20 -4.72
C ASP A 124 5.43 -4.71 -4.85
N TYR A 125 4.86 -5.23 -3.76
CA TYR A 125 3.51 -5.78 -3.80
C TYR A 125 2.42 -4.72 -3.95
N ILE A 126 2.54 -3.58 -3.26
CA ILE A 126 1.63 -2.44 -3.40
C ILE A 126 1.65 -1.89 -4.82
N TYR A 127 2.83 -1.79 -5.43
CA TYR A 127 2.95 -1.40 -6.83
C TYR A 127 2.18 -2.35 -7.76
N LEU A 128 2.32 -3.66 -7.55
CA LEU A 128 1.59 -4.66 -8.35
C LEU A 128 0.07 -4.62 -8.12
N LEU A 129 -0.37 -4.42 -6.88
CA LEU A 129 -1.79 -4.28 -6.55
C LEU A 129 -2.38 -3.00 -7.14
N SER A 130 -1.63 -1.90 -7.14
CA SER A 130 -2.06 -0.65 -7.76
C SER A 130 -2.13 -0.77 -9.29
N ASP A 131 -1.43 -1.72 -9.92
CA ASP A 131 -1.55 -1.91 -11.37
C ASP A 131 -2.83 -2.64 -11.80
N LEU A 132 -3.58 -3.23 -10.87
CA LEU A 132 -4.81 -3.95 -11.18
C LEU A 132 -5.94 -2.98 -11.58
N ASP A 133 -6.31 -3.00 -12.87
CA ASP A 133 -7.35 -2.12 -13.42
C ASP A 133 -8.77 -2.42 -12.95
N SER A 134 -9.03 -3.63 -12.47
CA SER A 134 -10.38 -4.10 -12.10
C SER A 134 -10.57 -4.29 -10.59
N SER A 135 -9.62 -3.82 -9.77
CA SER A 135 -9.73 -3.93 -8.32
C SER A 135 -10.51 -2.76 -7.73
N GLN A 136 -11.56 -3.08 -6.97
CA GLN A 136 -12.15 -2.13 -6.05
C GLN A 136 -11.37 -2.16 -4.73
N GLU A 137 -10.55 -1.15 -4.50
CA GLU A 137 -9.80 -1.01 -3.25
C GLU A 137 -10.67 -0.40 -2.16
N LEU A 138 -10.67 -1.03 -0.99
CA LEU A 138 -11.38 -0.57 0.21
C LEU A 138 -10.35 -0.25 1.29
N ASP A 139 -10.49 0.94 1.87
CA ASP A 139 -9.68 1.39 2.99
C ASP A 139 -10.31 0.88 4.30
N ALA A 140 -9.61 -0.01 5.00
CA ALA A 140 -10.06 -0.62 6.25
C ALA A 140 -9.00 -0.44 7.37
N PHE A 141 -8.29 0.69 7.35
CA PHE A 141 -7.31 1.00 8.39
C PHE A 141 -8.01 1.42 9.68
N VAL A 142 -7.35 1.15 10.80
CA VAL A 142 -7.78 1.59 12.13
C VAL A 142 -6.73 2.55 12.64
N ASP A 143 -7.18 3.66 13.23
CA ASP A 143 -6.27 4.64 13.82
C ASP A 143 -5.55 4.05 15.04
N VAL A 144 -4.27 4.41 15.18
CA VAL A 144 -3.44 4.06 16.32
C VAL A 144 -3.22 5.34 17.12
N MET A 145 -3.84 5.43 18.30
CA MET A 145 -3.65 6.56 19.19
C MET A 145 -2.23 6.51 19.78
N PRO A 146 -1.39 7.55 19.60
CA PRO A 146 0.02 7.54 20.03
C PRO A 146 0.14 7.79 21.55
N ASP A 147 -0.35 6.85 22.35
CA ASP A 147 -0.44 6.94 23.82
C ASP A 147 0.67 6.20 24.57
N ASN A 148 1.56 5.52 23.85
CA ASN A 148 2.76 4.88 24.38
C ASN A 148 3.84 4.78 23.30
N LEU A 149 5.05 4.33 23.65
CA LEU A 149 6.17 4.26 22.71
C LEU A 149 5.89 3.36 21.49
N LEU A 150 5.27 2.20 21.69
CA LEU A 150 4.93 1.29 20.58
C LEU A 150 3.90 1.93 19.65
N HIS A 151 2.84 2.50 20.20
CA HIS A 151 1.79 3.15 19.42
C HIS A 151 2.29 4.39 18.69
N ASN A 152 3.26 5.11 19.25
CA ASN A 152 3.96 6.19 18.56
C ASN A 152 4.62 5.68 17.27
N ILE A 153 5.41 4.60 17.36
CA ILE A 153 6.07 4.02 16.18
C ILE A 153 5.06 3.46 15.17
N GLN A 154 4.02 2.77 15.65
CA GLN A 154 2.96 2.24 14.79
C GLN A 154 2.19 3.35 14.08
N SER A 155 1.83 4.43 14.78
CA SER A 155 1.20 5.61 14.19
C SER A 155 2.11 6.28 13.17
N ASP A 156 3.41 6.42 13.45
CA ASP A 156 4.34 7.03 12.51
C ASP A 156 4.51 6.19 11.22
N ILE A 157 4.47 4.86 11.32
CA ILE A 157 4.47 3.97 10.14
C ILE A 157 3.13 4.06 9.40
N LEU A 158 2.02 4.03 10.12
CA LEU A 158 0.66 4.08 9.57
C LEU A 158 0.42 5.35 8.76
N GLU A 159 0.85 6.49 9.30
CA GLU A 159 0.67 7.83 8.73
C GLU A 159 1.81 8.27 7.81
N LEU A 160 2.77 7.39 7.52
CA LEU A 160 3.94 7.70 6.69
C LEU A 160 4.69 8.96 7.19
N GLU A 161 4.90 9.03 8.50
CA GLU A 161 5.58 10.14 9.18
C GLU A 161 7.00 9.78 9.57
N ASN A 162 7.90 10.78 9.48
CA ASN A 162 9.21 10.73 10.09
C ASN A 162 9.27 11.71 11.27
N ARG A 163 9.53 11.17 12.45
CA ARG A 163 9.70 11.94 13.69
C ARG A 163 11.09 11.77 14.29
N ALA A 164 12.00 11.12 13.56
CA ALA A 164 13.37 10.93 13.98
C ALA A 164 14.13 12.27 13.90
N VAL A 165 14.74 12.66 15.02
CA VAL A 165 15.70 13.77 15.08
C VAL A 165 17.08 13.15 15.17
N ALA A 166 17.81 13.14 14.04
CA ALA A 166 19.07 12.41 13.91
C ALA A 166 20.22 13.01 14.73
N GLY A 167 20.12 14.28 15.17
CA GLY A 167 21.19 14.95 15.90
C GLY A 167 22.40 15.13 14.98
N VAL A 168 22.22 15.77 13.84
CA VAL A 168 23.30 15.96 12.85
C VAL A 168 23.98 17.33 13.00
N ASN A 169 23.38 18.25 13.74
CA ASN A 169 23.94 19.57 14.03
C ASN A 169 24.04 19.83 15.54
N ILE A 170 24.88 20.81 15.92
CA ILE A 170 25.15 21.15 17.32
C ILE A 170 23.88 21.60 18.04
N GLU A 171 22.95 22.25 17.35
CA GLU A 171 21.70 22.75 17.93
C GLU A 171 20.79 21.59 18.38
N GLU A 172 20.64 20.55 17.55
CA GLU A 172 19.88 19.33 17.84
C GLU A 172 20.49 18.47 18.96
N PHE A 173 21.81 18.55 19.17
CA PHE A 173 22.44 17.94 20.34
C PHE A 173 22.26 18.77 21.61
N SER A 174 22.24 20.09 21.47
CA SER A 174 22.19 21.02 22.60
C SER A 174 20.80 21.09 23.23
N ARG A 175 19.73 20.75 22.49
CA ARG A 175 18.34 20.81 22.96
C ARG A 175 17.52 19.62 22.48
N SER A 176 16.51 19.25 23.26
CA SER A 176 15.57 18.15 22.94
C SER A 176 14.12 18.64 22.79
N ASP A 177 13.93 19.95 22.65
CA ASP A 177 12.64 20.61 22.42
C ASP A 177 11.96 20.17 21.12
N ASN A 178 12.74 19.82 20.09
CA ASN A 178 12.22 19.31 18.83
C ASN A 178 11.95 17.79 18.83
N LYS A 179 12.29 17.07 19.91
CA LYS A 179 12.02 15.64 20.03
C LYS A 179 10.61 15.43 20.58
N ARG A 180 9.95 14.35 20.16
CA ARG A 180 8.67 13.97 20.74
C ARG A 180 8.88 13.69 22.25
N PRO A 181 8.17 14.38 23.15
CA PRO A 181 8.23 14.06 24.57
C PRO A 181 7.64 12.67 24.78
N LEU A 182 8.29 11.87 25.62
CA LEU A 182 7.77 10.58 26.07
C LEU A 182 7.27 10.74 27.51
N ASP A 183 6.12 10.18 27.82
CA ASP A 183 5.68 10.06 29.20
C ASP A 183 6.61 9.06 29.91
N PRO A 184 7.11 9.35 31.13
CA PRO A 184 7.86 8.38 31.92
C PRO A 184 7.15 7.04 32.15
N LEU A 185 5.82 6.98 31.95
CA LEU A 185 5.00 5.77 32.03
C LEU A 185 4.81 5.06 30.68
N ASP A 186 5.36 5.59 29.58
CA ASP A 186 5.36 4.98 28.24
C ASP A 186 6.38 3.83 28.17
N SER A 187 6.22 2.79 28.99
CA SER A 187 7.01 1.56 28.93
C SER A 187 6.35 0.48 28.08
#